data_AF-A0AAI9N3T5-F1
#
_entry.id   AF-A0AAI9N3T5-F1
#
_cell.length_a   1.000
_cell.length_b   1.000
_cell.length_c   1.000
_cell.angle_alpha   90.00
_cell.angle_beta   90.00
_cell.angle_gamma   90.00
#
_symmetry.space_group_name_H-M   'P 1'
#
loop_
_entity.id
_entity.type
_entity.pdbx_description
1 polymer ?
#
loop_
_entity_poly.entity_id
_entity_poly.type
_entity_poly.pdbx_seq_one_letter_code
_entity_poly.pdbx_strand_id
1 'polypeptide(L)'
;MDKNHMQGLFADAKGVTSSLCGLMLALASATCVAQAQGTTAASPEAASPSLPVPAATAPVAATPSTSSATPATSAAPMSRERFDELEARAPITTRFPAGTIKSDEQAQKALDEAAEDRQAMDLRYILDQRACYPKFLVADCLEAARDRKRLAEKRIKQVEYEAKVFQRQATVDDRDRSLADQRAKDEQDAARRQQEQKDKEASSARKVEESNAKNREVQQRIDQNKDVPADYRVRQHEAEVRRQQAEEAARAPERAANAAQRQRRIQEAEEHRLEVERKKAENERERAERKKKQQQDSSTTAPAAK
;
A
#
# COMPACT_ATOMS: atom_id res chain seq x y z
N MET A 1 18.38 45.75 -20.38
CA MET A 1 16.96 45.35 -20.45
C MET A 1 16.91 43.83 -20.56
N ASP A 2 16.21 43.20 -19.61
CA ASP A 2 15.59 41.86 -19.57
C ASP A 2 16.46 40.66 -20.00
N LYS A 3 17.03 39.78 -19.14
CA LYS A 3 16.59 39.13 -17.88
C LYS A 3 15.20 38.49 -17.96
N ASN A 4 15.13 37.28 -18.53
CA ASN A 4 14.30 36.16 -18.03
C ASN A 4 14.45 34.91 -18.90
N HIS A 5 15.17 33.91 -18.40
CA HIS A 5 14.81 32.48 -18.44
C HIS A 5 16.01 31.62 -18.04
N MET A 6 16.34 31.59 -16.75
CA MET A 6 17.11 30.47 -16.21
C MET A 6 17.07 30.35 -14.68
N GLN A 7 15.90 30.29 -14.05
CA GLN A 7 15.70 29.85 -12.66
C GLN A 7 14.22 29.42 -12.55
N GLY A 8 13.77 28.39 -11.86
CA GLY A 8 14.40 27.35 -11.06
C GLY A 8 13.28 26.37 -10.76
N LEU A 9 13.49 25.11 -11.15
CA LEU A 9 12.73 23.99 -10.63
C LEU A 9 13.18 23.76 -9.18
N PHE A 10 12.23 23.49 -8.30
CA PHE A 10 12.37 23.06 -6.90
C PHE A 10 12.64 24.16 -5.85
N ALA A 11 11.54 24.65 -5.28
CA ALA A 11 11.47 25.10 -3.90
C ALA A 11 10.14 24.64 -3.29
N ASP A 12 10.10 23.43 -2.77
CA ASP A 12 9.39 23.16 -1.52
C ASP A 12 10.21 22.14 -0.73
N ALA A 13 10.81 22.64 0.34
CA ALA A 13 11.67 21.92 1.25
C ALA A 13 11.10 22.09 2.65
N LYS A 14 10.53 21.00 3.19
CA LYS A 14 10.51 20.72 4.63
C LYS A 14 10.72 19.22 4.85
N GLY A 15 11.83 18.89 5.50
CA GLY A 15 12.14 17.58 6.08
C GLY A 15 13.23 16.80 5.32
N VAL A 16 14.55 16.98 5.53
CA VAL A 16 15.37 16.61 6.73
C VAL A 16 15.25 15.10 7.02
N THR A 17 16.25 14.22 7.07
CA THR A 17 17.71 14.18 6.78
C THR A 17 18.15 12.73 7.10
N SER A 18 19.38 12.36 6.67
CA SER A 18 20.17 11.16 7.07
C SER A 18 19.85 9.91 6.24
N SER A 19 20.57 9.55 5.17
CA SER A 19 22.02 9.51 4.90
C SER A 19 22.82 8.67 5.90
N LEU A 20 22.95 7.39 5.55
CA LEU A 20 24.21 6.64 5.41
C LEU A 20 25.20 6.75 6.57
N CYS A 21 25.26 5.68 7.37
CA CYS A 21 26.53 5.11 7.80
C CYS A 21 26.51 3.63 7.44
N GLY A 22 27.39 3.24 6.52
CA GLY A 22 27.67 1.84 6.25
C GLY A 22 28.65 1.26 7.26
N LEU A 23 28.74 -0.06 7.16
CA LEU A 23 29.82 -0.97 7.57
C LEU A 23 29.65 -1.71 8.92
N MET A 24 29.87 -3.04 8.80
CA MET A 24 30.17 -4.06 9.83
C MET A 24 28.95 -4.58 10.61
N LEU A 25 28.71 -5.88 10.84
CA LEU A 25 29.63 -7.02 10.95
C LEU A 25 28.85 -8.35 10.98
N ALA A 26 29.48 -9.41 10.46
CA ALA A 26 29.47 -10.83 10.85
C ALA A 26 28.18 -11.68 10.91
N LEU A 27 28.19 -12.71 10.05
CA LEU A 27 27.60 -14.04 10.24
C LEU A 27 27.95 -14.63 11.62
N ALA A 28 26.95 -15.19 12.31
CA ALA A 28 27.13 -16.33 13.21
C ALA A 28 25.84 -17.17 13.24
N SER A 29 25.83 -18.20 12.42
CA SER A 29 24.94 -19.35 12.51
C SER A 29 25.31 -20.19 13.74
N ALA A 30 24.37 -20.41 14.66
CA ALA A 30 24.47 -21.43 15.69
C ALA A 30 23.17 -22.24 15.75
N THR A 31 23.16 -23.32 14.99
CA THR A 31 22.31 -24.49 15.16
C THR A 31 22.68 -25.22 16.46
N CYS A 32 21.72 -25.45 17.34
CA CYS A 32 21.82 -26.49 18.38
C CYS A 32 20.62 -27.43 18.24
N VAL A 33 20.92 -28.62 17.71
CA VAL A 33 20.07 -29.82 17.69
C VAL A 33 20.67 -30.81 18.70
N ALA A 34 19.81 -31.69 19.24
CA ALA A 34 20.09 -32.91 20.02
C ALA A 34 20.40 -32.70 21.52
N GLN A 35 19.97 -33.54 22.47
CA GLN A 35 19.39 -34.88 22.39
C GLN A 35 18.73 -35.25 23.75
N ALA A 36 17.75 -36.15 23.69
CA ALA A 36 17.13 -36.81 24.83
C ALA A 36 18.04 -37.89 25.43
N GLN A 37 18.04 -38.05 26.75
CA GLN A 37 18.15 -39.35 27.45
C GLN A 37 17.39 -39.26 28.79
N GLY A 38 16.52 -40.24 29.03
CA GLY A 38 15.89 -40.46 30.33
C GLY A 38 16.68 -41.47 31.16
N THR A 39 16.45 -41.50 32.47
CA THR A 39 16.42 -42.70 33.33
C THR A 39 15.97 -42.34 34.75
N THR A 40 14.86 -42.96 35.16
CA THR A 40 14.57 -43.60 36.46
C THR A 40 14.93 -42.91 37.79
N ALA A 41 13.91 -42.65 38.63
CA ALA A 41 13.61 -43.42 39.87
C ALA A 41 13.08 -42.55 41.04
N ALA A 42 11.94 -43.00 41.58
CA ALA A 42 11.50 -43.05 42.98
C ALA A 42 11.49 -41.80 43.90
N SER A 43 10.30 -41.53 44.45
CA SER A 43 9.92 -40.67 45.60
C SER A 43 10.48 -41.17 46.95
N PRO A 44 10.00 -40.70 48.14
CA PRO A 44 9.89 -39.33 48.70
C PRO A 44 10.52 -39.24 50.12
N GLU A 45 10.96 -38.08 50.63
CA GLU A 45 10.96 -37.84 52.09
C GLU A 45 11.17 -36.37 52.50
N ALA A 46 10.58 -36.04 53.64
CA ALA A 46 10.50 -34.73 54.27
C ALA A 46 11.81 -34.29 54.94
N ALA A 47 12.02 -32.96 55.05
CA ALA A 47 12.57 -32.30 56.25
C ALA A 47 12.79 -30.79 56.02
N SER A 48 12.16 -29.96 56.84
CA SER A 48 12.66 -28.62 57.21
C SER A 48 13.97 -28.76 58.01
N PRO A 49 14.89 -27.75 58.08
CA PRO A 49 14.67 -26.65 59.06
C PRO A 49 15.37 -25.28 58.76
N SER A 50 14.84 -24.25 59.44
CA SER A 50 15.50 -23.07 60.06
C SER A 50 16.53 -22.18 59.32
N LEU A 51 16.08 -20.93 59.05
CA LEU A 51 16.68 -19.57 59.20
C LEU A 51 18.21 -19.41 59.47
N PRO A 52 18.85 -18.34 58.93
CA PRO A 52 18.87 -17.05 59.65
C PRO A 52 18.73 -15.77 58.81
N VAL A 53 18.18 -14.74 59.47
CA VAL A 53 18.13 -13.33 59.06
C VAL A 53 19.54 -12.71 59.09
N PRO A 54 19.83 -11.73 58.21
CA PRO A 54 20.36 -10.49 58.75
C PRO A 54 19.61 -9.24 58.24
N ALA A 55 19.33 -8.36 59.19
CA ALA A 55 18.84 -7.02 58.99
C ALA A 55 19.94 -6.12 58.40
N ALA A 56 19.60 -5.33 57.38
CA ALA A 56 20.35 -4.13 57.03
C ALA A 56 19.37 -3.04 56.58
N THR A 57 19.45 -1.95 57.32
CA THR A 57 18.71 -0.70 57.26
C THR A 57 19.01 0.13 56.01
N ALA A 58 17.96 0.65 55.36
CA ALA A 58 17.75 1.99 54.74
C ALA A 58 18.91 2.73 54.01
N PRO A 59 18.67 3.51 52.92
CA PRO A 59 17.52 4.40 52.78
C PRO A 59 16.82 4.44 51.41
N VAL A 60 15.56 4.86 51.51
CA VAL A 60 14.60 5.09 50.44
C VAL A 60 14.97 6.39 49.73
N ALA A 61 15.46 6.30 48.49
CA ALA A 61 15.49 7.44 47.59
C ALA A 61 14.11 7.56 46.93
N ALA A 62 13.30 8.47 47.47
CA ALA A 62 12.02 8.86 46.89
C ALA A 62 12.26 9.63 45.58
N THR A 63 12.09 8.94 44.45
CA THR A 63 11.81 9.60 43.17
C THR A 63 10.29 9.70 43.00
N PRO A 64 9.70 10.90 42.90
CA PRO A 64 8.30 11.04 42.53
C PRO A 64 8.18 10.71 41.04
N SER A 65 8.01 9.43 40.72
CA SER A 65 7.50 9.04 39.41
C SER A 65 6.04 9.46 39.35
N THR A 66 5.82 10.66 38.83
CA THR A 66 4.53 11.15 38.34
C THR A 66 4.07 10.22 37.24
N SER A 67 3.56 9.04 37.61
CA SER A 67 2.76 8.21 36.74
C SER A 67 1.44 8.95 36.59
N SER A 68 1.34 9.72 35.51
CA SER A 68 0.06 10.16 34.97
C SER A 68 -0.71 8.89 34.61
N ALA A 69 -1.43 8.36 35.59
CA ALA A 69 -2.56 7.48 35.36
C ALA A 69 -3.49 8.28 34.46
N THR A 70 -3.48 7.97 33.16
CA THR A 70 -4.62 8.25 32.31
C THR A 70 -5.86 7.79 33.06
N PRO A 71 -6.82 8.68 33.38
CA PRO A 71 -8.04 8.25 34.01
C PRO A 71 -8.63 7.20 33.06
N ALA A 72 -8.82 5.99 33.59
CA ALA A 72 -9.69 5.02 32.96
C ALA A 72 -10.92 5.79 32.51
N THR A 73 -11.19 5.79 31.21
CA THR A 73 -12.39 6.37 30.63
C THR A 73 -13.55 5.87 31.47
N SER A 74 -14.03 6.71 32.39
CA SER A 74 -15.20 6.42 33.18
C SER A 74 -16.29 6.33 32.14
N ALA A 75 -16.74 5.11 31.84
CA ALA A 75 -17.92 4.89 31.03
C ALA A 75 -18.97 5.86 31.55
N ALA A 76 -19.42 6.77 30.69
CA ALA A 76 -20.42 7.75 31.07
C ALA A 76 -21.57 7.00 31.79
N PRO A 77 -22.06 7.52 32.93
CA PRO A 77 -23.13 6.84 33.63
C PRO A 77 -24.31 6.65 32.67
N MET A 78 -24.73 5.39 32.45
CA MET A 78 -25.89 5.12 31.58
C MET A 78 -27.10 5.90 32.11
N SER A 79 -27.79 6.61 31.21
CA SER A 79 -29.02 7.30 31.59
C SER A 79 -30.07 6.29 32.03
N ARG A 80 -30.96 6.71 32.93
CA ARG A 80 -32.05 5.85 33.42
C ARG A 80 -32.95 5.39 32.26
N GLU A 81 -33.27 6.30 31.35
CA GLU A 81 -34.05 6.00 30.14
C GLU A 81 -33.38 4.91 29.30
N ARG A 82 -32.06 5.00 29.08
CA ARG A 82 -31.33 3.99 28.32
C ARG A 82 -31.32 2.63 29.03
N PHE A 83 -31.18 2.62 30.35
CA PHE A 83 -31.26 1.39 31.13
C PHE A 83 -32.64 0.74 31.00
N ASP A 84 -33.72 1.51 31.14
CA ASP A 84 -35.09 1.03 31.04
C ASP A 84 -35.39 0.48 29.62
N GLU A 85 -34.88 1.12 28.57
CA GLU A 85 -34.96 0.62 27.19
C GLU A 85 -34.24 -0.72 26.98
N LEU A 86 -33.03 -0.87 27.56
CA LEU A 86 -32.24 -2.10 27.46
C LEU A 86 -32.90 -3.25 28.23
N GLU A 87 -33.49 -2.96 29.39
CA GLU A 87 -34.22 -3.97 30.18
C GLU A 87 -35.54 -4.40 29.53
N ALA A 88 -36.21 -3.50 28.80
CA ALA A 88 -37.42 -3.81 28.02
C ALA A 88 -37.14 -4.60 26.73
N ARG A 89 -35.89 -4.65 26.27
CA ARG A 89 -35.50 -5.31 25.03
C ARG A 89 -35.70 -6.83 25.14
N ALA A 90 -36.09 -7.46 24.03
CA ALA A 90 -36.11 -8.92 23.94
C ALA A 90 -34.72 -9.51 24.27
N PRO A 91 -34.66 -10.70 24.90
CA PRO A 91 -33.40 -11.33 25.24
C PRO A 91 -32.52 -11.50 23.99
N ILE A 92 -31.21 -11.34 24.16
CA ILE A 92 -30.26 -11.31 23.04
C ILE A 92 -30.31 -12.56 22.16
N THR A 93 -30.61 -13.72 22.75
CA THR A 93 -30.78 -15.00 22.04
C THR A 93 -32.01 -15.04 21.13
N THR A 94 -33.00 -14.16 21.33
CA THR A 94 -34.16 -14.02 20.43
C THR A 94 -33.86 -13.05 19.29
N ARG A 95 -33.05 -12.00 19.55
CA ARG A 95 -32.58 -11.06 18.53
C ARG A 95 -31.54 -11.67 17.60
N PHE A 96 -30.64 -12.48 18.16
CA PHE A 96 -29.61 -13.24 17.46
C PHE A 96 -29.77 -14.72 17.79
N PRO A 97 -30.67 -15.43 17.07
CA PRO A 97 -30.79 -16.88 17.20
C PRO A 97 -29.49 -17.57 16.78
N ALA A 98 -29.27 -18.76 17.32
CA ALA A 98 -28.08 -19.54 17.01
C ALA A 98 -27.94 -19.77 15.49
N GLY A 99 -26.76 -19.46 14.94
CA GLY A 99 -26.44 -19.68 13.51
C GLY A 99 -27.03 -18.65 12.53
N THR A 100 -27.62 -17.55 13.00
CA THR A 100 -28.08 -16.47 12.09
C THR A 100 -26.97 -15.49 11.73
N ILE A 101 -25.87 -15.46 12.47
CA ILE A 101 -24.74 -14.56 12.23
C ILE A 101 -23.95 -15.07 11.03
N LYS A 102 -24.11 -14.42 9.87
CA LYS A 102 -23.51 -14.84 8.59
C LYS A 102 -22.73 -13.73 7.88
N SER A 103 -22.66 -12.54 8.47
CA SER A 103 -21.90 -11.41 7.93
C SER A 103 -21.13 -10.69 9.03
N ASP A 104 -20.04 -10.01 8.66
CA ASP A 104 -19.22 -9.24 9.61
C ASP A 104 -20.03 -8.12 10.26
N GLU A 105 -20.91 -7.47 9.50
CA GLU A 105 -21.82 -6.44 10.02
C GLU A 105 -22.77 -6.99 11.09
N GLN A 106 -23.32 -8.19 10.88
CA GLN A 106 -24.18 -8.85 11.87
C GLN A 106 -23.38 -9.28 13.09
N ALA A 107 -22.17 -9.80 12.91
CA ALA A 107 -21.30 -10.21 14.00
C ALA A 107 -20.90 -9.01 14.86
N GLN A 108 -20.54 -7.88 14.23
CA GLN A 108 -20.20 -6.66 14.95
C GLN A 108 -21.40 -6.09 15.70
N LYS A 109 -22.56 -6.00 15.05
CA LYS A 109 -23.81 -5.57 15.70
C LYS A 109 -24.17 -6.44 16.90
N ALA A 110 -24.02 -7.76 16.79
CA ALA A 110 -24.27 -8.68 17.89
C ALA A 110 -23.33 -8.46 19.08
N LEU A 111 -22.05 -8.13 18.82
CA LEU A 111 -21.07 -7.83 19.88
C LEU A 111 -21.35 -6.49 20.56
N ASP A 112 -21.75 -5.47 19.80
CA ASP A 112 -22.08 -4.16 20.34
C ASP A 112 -23.35 -4.25 21.22
N GLU A 113 -24.41 -4.90 20.73
CA GLU A 113 -25.62 -5.12 21.51
C GLU A 113 -25.38 -6.01 22.75
N ALA A 114 -24.50 -7.02 22.65
CA ALA A 114 -24.08 -7.84 23.79
C ALA A 114 -23.34 -7.03 24.86
N ALA A 115 -22.52 -6.06 24.44
CA ALA A 115 -21.81 -5.18 25.37
C ALA A 115 -22.78 -4.25 26.12
N GLU A 116 -23.78 -3.68 25.42
CA GLU A 116 -24.85 -2.88 26.06
C GLU A 116 -25.65 -3.72 27.06
N ASP A 117 -26.09 -4.91 26.66
CA ASP A 117 -26.88 -5.79 27.52
C ASP A 117 -26.08 -6.23 28.75
N ARG A 118 -24.76 -6.40 28.63
CA ARG A 118 -23.88 -6.71 29.76
C ARG A 118 -23.83 -5.55 30.75
N GLN A 119 -23.70 -4.32 30.27
CA GLN A 119 -23.73 -3.14 31.14
C GLN A 119 -25.09 -2.99 31.86
N ALA A 120 -26.19 -3.19 31.13
CA ALA A 120 -27.53 -3.16 31.73
C ALA A 120 -27.71 -4.27 32.77
N MET A 121 -27.26 -5.49 32.46
CA MET A 121 -27.27 -6.61 33.39
C MET A 121 -26.48 -6.29 34.67
N ASP A 122 -25.25 -5.79 34.56
CA ASP A 122 -24.44 -5.45 35.73
C ASP A 122 -25.08 -4.35 36.60
N LEU A 123 -25.66 -3.32 35.99
CA LEU A 123 -26.41 -2.30 36.72
C LEU A 123 -27.65 -2.89 37.41
N ARG A 124 -28.39 -3.75 36.70
CA ARG A 124 -29.57 -4.43 37.27
C ARG A 124 -29.21 -5.25 38.49
N TYR A 125 -28.07 -5.94 38.45
CA TYR A 125 -27.56 -6.71 39.59
C TYR A 125 -27.24 -5.82 40.79
N ILE A 126 -26.61 -4.65 40.58
CA ILE A 126 -26.33 -3.68 41.66
C ILE A 126 -27.65 -3.16 42.26
N LEU A 127 -28.64 -2.85 41.43
CA LEU A 127 -29.97 -2.42 41.89
C LEU A 127 -30.67 -3.53 42.69
N ASP A 128 -30.63 -4.76 42.21
CA ASP A 128 -31.18 -5.92 42.91
C ASP A 128 -30.48 -6.15 44.26
N GLN A 129 -29.15 -6.02 44.34
CA GLN A 129 -28.42 -6.09 45.61
C GLN A 129 -28.91 -5.04 46.61
N ARG A 130 -29.00 -3.77 46.18
CA ARG A 130 -29.51 -2.67 47.02
C ARG A 130 -30.94 -2.93 47.49
N ALA A 131 -31.78 -3.49 46.63
CA ALA A 131 -33.15 -3.86 46.98
C ALA A 131 -33.25 -5.10 47.89
N CYS A 132 -32.21 -5.94 47.97
CA CYS A 132 -32.18 -7.11 48.84
C CYS A 132 -31.79 -6.79 50.28
N TYR A 133 -30.89 -5.82 50.52
CA TYR A 133 -30.45 -5.47 51.87
C TYR A 133 -31.56 -5.08 52.88
N PRO A 134 -32.66 -4.40 52.50
CA PRO A 134 -33.73 -4.11 53.46
C PRO A 134 -34.68 -5.30 53.73
N LYS A 135 -34.51 -6.45 53.08
CA LYS A 135 -35.41 -7.61 53.24
C LYS A 135 -35.00 -8.48 54.43
N PHE A 136 -35.95 -9.20 55.02
CA PHE A 136 -35.67 -10.13 56.12
C PHE A 136 -34.79 -11.32 55.67
N LEU A 137 -35.06 -11.86 54.48
CA LEU A 137 -34.27 -12.95 53.88
C LEU A 137 -33.27 -12.41 52.85
N VAL A 138 -32.28 -11.63 53.32
CA VAL A 138 -31.27 -11.01 52.45
C VAL A 138 -30.50 -12.07 51.66
N ALA A 139 -30.10 -13.18 52.31
CA ALA A 139 -29.31 -14.23 51.69
C ALA A 139 -30.03 -14.84 50.46
N ASP A 140 -31.27 -15.31 50.63
CA ASP A 140 -32.06 -15.89 49.54
C ASP A 140 -32.30 -14.88 48.42
N CYS A 141 -32.55 -13.62 48.76
CA CYS A 141 -32.71 -12.56 47.77
C CYS A 141 -31.44 -12.33 46.95
N LEU A 142 -30.28 -12.30 47.61
CA LEU A 142 -28.98 -12.12 46.94
C LEU A 142 -28.63 -13.32 46.07
N GLU A 143 -28.93 -14.56 46.49
CA GLU A 143 -28.72 -15.74 45.64
C GLU A 143 -29.63 -15.69 44.40
N ALA A 144 -30.92 -15.36 44.57
CA ALA A 144 -31.82 -15.19 43.43
C ALA A 144 -31.32 -14.11 42.45
N ALA A 145 -30.74 -13.01 42.95
CA ALA A 145 -30.13 -11.97 42.11
C ALA A 145 -28.88 -12.47 41.37
N ARG A 146 -28.03 -13.27 42.02
CA ARG A 146 -26.86 -13.90 41.38
C ARG A 146 -27.28 -14.91 40.32
N ASP A 147 -28.33 -15.67 40.55
CA ASP A 147 -28.79 -16.66 39.58
C ASP A 147 -29.40 -16.00 38.35
N ARG A 148 -30.16 -14.90 38.51
CA ARG A 148 -30.58 -14.06 37.38
C ARG A 148 -29.38 -13.54 36.60
N LYS A 149 -28.34 -13.04 37.30
CA LYS A 149 -27.09 -12.61 36.69
C LYS A 149 -26.45 -13.72 35.86
N ARG A 150 -26.23 -14.89 36.46
CA ARG A 150 -25.60 -16.04 35.80
C ARG A 150 -26.36 -16.47 34.56
N LEU A 151 -27.70 -16.50 34.60
CA LEU A 151 -28.53 -16.88 33.46
C LEU A 151 -28.51 -15.84 32.34
N ALA A 152 -28.49 -14.55 32.67
CA ALA A 152 -28.35 -13.48 31.67
C ALA A 152 -26.95 -13.51 31.03
N GLU A 153 -25.90 -13.63 31.84
CA GLU A 153 -24.51 -13.69 31.38
C GLU A 153 -24.26 -14.89 30.46
N LYS A 154 -24.82 -16.07 30.78
CA LYS A 154 -24.74 -17.26 29.91
C LYS A 154 -25.34 -17.00 28.53
N ARG A 155 -26.52 -16.35 28.47
CA ARG A 155 -27.20 -16.02 27.21
C ARG A 155 -26.42 -15.01 26.37
N ILE A 156 -25.84 -13.99 27.01
CA ILE A 156 -24.97 -13.00 26.34
C ILE A 156 -23.71 -13.68 25.79
N LYS A 157 -23.04 -14.50 26.61
CA LYS A 157 -21.81 -15.22 26.20
C LYS A 157 -22.02 -16.16 25.02
N GLN A 158 -23.19 -16.78 24.90
CA GLN A 158 -23.51 -17.65 23.76
C GLN A 158 -23.43 -16.86 22.44
N VAL A 159 -24.11 -15.72 22.36
CA VAL A 159 -24.13 -14.88 21.14
C VAL A 159 -22.75 -14.28 20.87
N GLU A 160 -22.02 -13.84 21.91
CA GLU A 160 -20.66 -13.34 21.74
C GLU A 160 -19.69 -14.40 21.20
N TYR A 161 -19.83 -15.64 21.65
CA TYR A 161 -18.99 -16.73 21.17
C TYR A 161 -19.25 -16.99 19.68
N GLU A 162 -20.51 -17.10 19.27
CA GLU A 162 -20.88 -17.29 17.87
C GLU A 162 -20.38 -16.14 16.98
N ALA A 163 -20.56 -14.89 17.41
CA ALA A 163 -20.07 -13.71 16.69
C ALA A 163 -18.53 -13.72 16.55
N LYS A 164 -17.80 -14.04 17.63
CA LYS A 164 -16.33 -14.11 17.61
C LYS A 164 -15.81 -15.28 16.78
N VAL A 165 -16.50 -16.42 16.79
CA VAL A 165 -16.15 -17.56 15.94
C VAL A 165 -16.31 -17.18 14.48
N PHE A 166 -17.40 -16.51 14.11
CA PHE A 166 -17.60 -16.00 12.76
C PHE A 166 -16.47 -15.03 12.34
N GLN A 167 -16.17 -14.01 13.17
CA GLN A 167 -15.10 -13.05 12.85
C GLN A 167 -13.73 -13.71 12.67
N ARG A 168 -13.41 -14.70 13.52
CA ARG A 168 -12.17 -15.48 13.38
C ARG A 168 -12.15 -16.27 12.08
N GLN A 169 -13.25 -16.90 11.73
CA GLN A 169 -13.36 -17.66 10.48
C GLN A 169 -13.24 -16.75 9.27
N ALA A 170 -13.96 -15.63 9.23
CA ALA A 170 -13.88 -14.64 8.16
C ALA A 170 -12.45 -14.12 7.96
N THR A 171 -11.74 -13.82 9.06
CA THR A 171 -10.33 -13.38 9.02
C THR A 171 -9.42 -14.46 8.44
N VAL A 172 -9.65 -15.73 8.80
CA VAL A 172 -8.88 -16.86 8.26
C VAL A 172 -9.16 -17.03 6.78
N ASP A 173 -10.43 -17.01 6.37
CA ASP A 173 -10.84 -17.16 4.97
C ASP A 173 -10.26 -16.05 4.09
N ASP A 174 -10.24 -14.80 4.57
CA ASP A 174 -9.64 -13.67 3.85
C ASP A 174 -8.11 -13.79 3.74
N ARG A 175 -7.45 -14.26 4.79
CA ARG A 175 -6.01 -14.54 4.73
C ARG A 175 -5.72 -15.67 3.74
N ASP A 176 -6.52 -16.73 3.75
CA ASP A 176 -6.33 -17.87 2.86
C ASP A 176 -6.57 -17.48 1.39
N ARG A 177 -7.57 -16.63 1.11
CA ARG A 177 -7.75 -16.01 -0.22
C ARG A 177 -6.54 -15.19 -0.63
N SER A 178 -6.05 -14.31 0.25
CA SER A 178 -4.87 -13.48 -0.02
C SER A 178 -3.61 -14.31 -0.29
N LEU A 179 -3.41 -15.41 0.46
CA LEU A 179 -2.31 -16.34 0.24
C LEU A 179 -2.46 -17.11 -1.07
N ALA A 180 -3.67 -17.52 -1.45
CA ALA A 180 -3.93 -18.16 -2.73
C ALA A 180 -3.63 -17.21 -3.91
N ASP A 181 -4.06 -15.95 -3.81
CA ASP A 181 -3.78 -14.92 -4.82
C ASP A 181 -2.28 -14.62 -4.95
N GLN A 182 -1.55 -14.60 -3.83
CA GLN A 182 -0.10 -14.42 -3.84
C GLN A 182 0.60 -15.61 -4.49
N ARG A 183 0.22 -16.85 -4.16
CA ARG A 183 0.77 -18.05 -4.79
C ARG A 183 0.54 -18.05 -6.30
N ALA A 184 -0.66 -17.70 -6.75
CA ALA A 184 -0.97 -17.60 -8.17
C ALA A 184 -0.10 -16.57 -8.90
N LYS A 185 0.16 -15.41 -8.27
CA LYS A 185 1.06 -14.38 -8.82
C LYS A 185 2.52 -14.85 -8.83
N ASP A 186 2.98 -15.48 -7.75
CA ASP A 186 4.34 -16.00 -7.63
C ASP A 186 4.62 -17.09 -8.67
N GLU A 187 3.65 -17.96 -8.95
CA GLU A 187 3.74 -18.98 -10.01
C GLU A 187 3.86 -18.34 -11.41
N GLN A 188 3.05 -17.32 -11.70
CA GLN A 188 3.13 -16.57 -12.96
C GLN A 188 4.46 -15.83 -13.10
N ASP A 189 4.92 -15.19 -12.03
CA ASP A 189 6.18 -14.46 -12.00
C ASP A 189 7.39 -15.41 -12.05
N ALA A 190 7.30 -16.59 -11.45
CA ALA A 190 8.33 -17.62 -11.57
C ALA A 190 8.45 -18.11 -13.02
N ALA A 191 7.32 -18.37 -13.69
CA ALA A 191 7.31 -18.75 -15.10
C ALA A 191 7.91 -17.65 -15.99
N ARG A 192 7.54 -16.37 -15.76
CA ARG A 192 8.12 -15.22 -16.48
C ARG A 192 9.62 -15.12 -16.23
N ARG A 193 10.08 -15.21 -14.97
CA ARG A 193 11.51 -15.15 -14.63
C ARG A 193 12.31 -16.28 -15.28
N GLN A 194 11.77 -17.49 -15.35
CA GLN A 194 12.40 -18.61 -16.05
C GLN A 194 12.51 -18.36 -17.56
N GLN A 195 11.49 -17.79 -18.20
CA GLN A 195 11.54 -17.42 -19.61
C GLN A 195 12.57 -16.31 -19.86
N GLU A 196 12.56 -15.24 -19.05
CA GLU A 196 13.55 -14.17 -19.15
C GLU A 196 14.99 -14.66 -18.94
N GLN A 197 15.20 -15.62 -18.04
CA GLN A 197 16.50 -16.26 -17.84
C GLN A 197 16.95 -17.02 -19.10
N LYS A 198 16.07 -17.84 -19.69
CA LYS A 198 16.35 -18.56 -20.95
C LYS A 198 16.66 -17.60 -22.10
N ASP A 199 15.94 -16.49 -22.22
CA ASP A 199 16.17 -15.49 -23.27
C ASP A 199 17.49 -14.73 -23.07
N LYS A 200 17.85 -14.43 -21.81
CA LYS A 200 19.15 -13.83 -21.46
C LYS A 200 20.30 -14.80 -21.72
N GLU A 201 20.13 -16.08 -21.41
CA GLU A 201 21.13 -17.13 -21.72
C GLU A 201 21.28 -17.30 -23.23
N ALA A 202 20.19 -17.37 -23.99
CA ALA A 202 20.23 -17.50 -25.45
C ALA A 202 20.86 -16.28 -26.13
N SER A 203 20.51 -15.07 -25.70
CA SER A 203 21.08 -13.84 -26.25
C SER A 203 22.55 -13.63 -25.86
N SER A 204 22.95 -14.03 -24.64
CA SER A 204 24.35 -13.98 -24.24
C SER A 204 25.19 -15.02 -24.99
N ALA A 205 24.69 -16.24 -25.19
CA ALA A 205 25.34 -17.26 -26.03
C ALA A 205 25.56 -16.76 -27.46
N ARG A 206 24.53 -16.17 -28.10
CA ARG A 206 24.65 -15.57 -29.45
C ARG A 206 25.70 -14.45 -29.51
N LYS A 207 25.75 -13.57 -28.49
CA LYS A 207 26.76 -12.50 -28.43
C LYS A 207 28.17 -13.05 -28.28
N VAL A 208 28.35 -14.12 -27.50
CA VAL A 208 29.65 -14.79 -27.34
C VAL A 208 30.07 -15.44 -28.66
N GLU A 209 29.17 -16.13 -29.36
CA GLU A 209 29.44 -16.71 -30.67
C GLU A 209 29.80 -15.64 -31.71
N GLU A 210 29.05 -14.55 -31.79
CA GLU A 210 29.32 -13.44 -32.70
C GLU A 210 30.66 -12.77 -32.38
N SER A 211 30.96 -12.53 -31.10
CA SER A 211 32.26 -11.99 -30.69
C SER A 211 33.41 -12.93 -31.04
N ASN A 212 33.23 -14.23 -30.84
CA ASN A 212 34.24 -15.23 -31.21
C ASN A 212 34.44 -15.28 -32.73
N ALA A 213 33.37 -15.18 -33.52
CA ALA A 213 33.45 -15.12 -34.98
C ALA A 213 34.18 -13.86 -35.46
N LYS A 214 33.85 -12.68 -34.90
CA LYS A 214 34.56 -11.43 -35.20
C LYS A 214 36.02 -11.47 -34.80
N ASN A 215 36.35 -12.03 -33.63
CA ASN A 215 37.73 -12.20 -33.20
C ASN A 215 38.50 -13.12 -34.15
N ARG A 216 37.89 -14.19 -34.65
CA ARG A 216 38.49 -15.05 -35.68
C ARG A 216 38.71 -14.30 -36.99
N GLU A 217 37.76 -13.49 -37.43
CA GLU A 217 37.90 -12.67 -38.65
C GLU A 217 39.02 -11.63 -38.50
N VAL A 218 39.08 -10.92 -37.36
CA VAL A 218 40.15 -9.97 -37.07
C VAL A 218 41.50 -10.67 -37.07
N GLN A 219 41.60 -11.84 -36.42
CA GLN A 219 42.83 -12.62 -36.42
C GLN A 219 43.23 -13.04 -37.84
N GLN A 220 42.29 -13.50 -38.65
CA GLN A 220 42.54 -13.83 -40.07
C GLN A 220 43.03 -12.60 -40.86
N ARG A 221 42.44 -11.41 -40.65
CA ARG A 221 42.93 -10.18 -41.29
C ARG A 221 44.33 -9.80 -40.82
N ILE A 222 44.64 -9.98 -39.54
CA ILE A 222 45.98 -9.73 -39.00
C ILE A 222 46.98 -10.68 -39.67
N ASP A 223 46.66 -11.97 -39.73
CA ASP A 223 47.51 -12.99 -40.34
C ASP A 223 47.72 -12.72 -41.84
N GLN A 224 46.67 -12.29 -42.56
CA GLN A 224 46.75 -11.92 -43.99
C GLN A 224 47.56 -10.64 -44.25
N ASN A 225 47.55 -9.67 -43.32
CA ASN A 225 48.24 -8.39 -43.46
C ASN A 225 49.58 -8.34 -42.71
N LYS A 226 50.05 -9.48 -42.18
CA LYS A 226 51.27 -9.56 -41.37
C LYS A 226 52.51 -9.09 -42.11
N ASP A 227 52.55 -9.32 -43.42
CA ASP A 227 53.70 -8.99 -44.27
C ASP A 227 53.59 -7.63 -44.97
N VAL A 228 52.52 -6.84 -44.70
CA VAL A 228 52.31 -5.51 -45.30
C VAL A 228 52.96 -4.42 -44.45
N PRO A 229 53.92 -3.63 -45.00
CA PRO A 229 54.57 -2.54 -44.26
C PRO A 229 53.57 -1.52 -43.70
N ALA A 230 53.79 -1.06 -42.46
CA ALA A 230 52.90 -0.12 -41.78
C ALA A 230 52.69 1.19 -42.57
N ASP A 231 53.74 1.68 -43.24
CA ASP A 231 53.71 2.88 -44.09
C ASP A 231 52.79 2.79 -45.30
N TYR A 232 52.42 1.58 -45.74
CA TYR A 232 51.50 1.40 -46.87
C TYR A 232 50.04 1.63 -46.44
N ARG A 233 49.65 1.14 -45.25
CA ARG A 233 48.29 1.27 -44.71
C ARG A 233 47.92 2.72 -44.38
N VAL A 234 48.85 3.46 -43.76
CA VAL A 234 48.64 4.87 -43.40
C VAL A 234 48.41 5.71 -44.66
N ARG A 235 49.24 5.53 -45.69
CA ARG A 235 49.11 6.25 -46.97
C ARG A 235 47.79 5.98 -47.68
N GLN A 236 47.29 4.73 -47.66
CA GLN A 236 45.99 4.42 -48.24
C GLN A 236 44.85 5.12 -47.48
N HIS A 237 44.88 5.12 -46.15
CA HIS A 237 43.85 5.77 -45.35
C HIS A 237 43.83 7.29 -45.58
N GLU A 238 45.00 7.94 -45.62
CA GLU A 238 45.10 9.36 -45.94
C GLU A 238 44.62 9.70 -47.35
N ALA A 239 44.82 8.81 -48.32
CA ALA A 239 44.27 8.98 -49.67
C ALA A 239 42.74 8.84 -49.68
N GLU A 240 42.20 7.89 -48.92
CA GLU A 240 40.75 7.68 -48.79
C GLU A 240 40.06 8.84 -48.08
N VAL A 241 40.61 9.32 -46.96
CA VAL A 241 40.10 10.50 -46.25
C VAL A 241 40.10 11.72 -47.16
N ARG A 242 41.16 11.94 -47.95
CA ARG A 242 41.20 13.03 -48.93
C ARG A 242 40.13 12.89 -50.01
N ARG A 243 39.84 11.67 -50.47
CA ARG A 243 38.75 11.41 -51.43
C ARG A 243 37.39 11.70 -50.82
N GLN A 244 37.14 11.22 -49.60
CA GLN A 244 35.88 11.48 -48.88
C GLN A 244 35.68 12.99 -48.66
N GLN A 245 36.70 13.72 -48.25
CA GLN A 245 36.64 15.17 -48.11
C GLN A 245 36.34 15.88 -49.44
N ALA A 246 36.93 15.43 -50.55
CA ALA A 246 36.64 15.97 -51.87
C ALA A 246 35.19 15.68 -52.31
N GLU A 247 34.69 14.47 -52.05
CA GLU A 247 33.30 14.08 -52.33
C GLU A 247 32.30 14.87 -51.47
N GLU A 248 32.61 15.07 -50.18
CA GLU A 248 31.80 15.88 -49.28
C GLU A 248 31.79 17.36 -49.66
N ALA A 249 32.93 17.90 -50.10
CA ALA A 249 33.04 19.26 -50.63
C ALA A 249 32.24 19.41 -51.94
N ALA A 250 32.30 18.41 -52.82
CA ALA A 250 31.50 18.38 -54.04
C ALA A 250 29.99 18.30 -53.77
N ARG A 251 29.57 17.56 -52.73
CA ARG A 251 28.15 17.45 -52.29
C ARG A 251 27.70 18.56 -51.35
N ALA A 252 28.59 19.44 -50.89
CA ALA A 252 28.25 20.58 -50.04
C ALA A 252 27.20 21.54 -50.64
N PRO A 253 27.30 21.98 -51.92
CA PRO A 253 26.29 22.85 -52.52
C PRO A 253 24.92 22.18 -52.62
N GLU A 254 24.88 20.88 -52.95
CA GLU A 254 23.63 20.10 -53.00
C GLU A 254 22.99 19.99 -51.62
N ARG A 255 23.77 19.70 -50.57
CA ARG A 255 23.28 19.68 -49.18
C ARG A 255 22.74 21.05 -48.75
N ALA A 256 23.42 22.13 -49.12
CA ALA A 256 22.97 23.50 -48.83
C ALA A 256 21.66 23.84 -49.58
N ALA A 257 21.54 23.44 -50.85
CA ALA A 257 20.32 23.63 -51.63
C ALA A 257 19.14 22.83 -51.06
N ASN A 258 19.37 21.58 -50.65
CA ASN A 258 18.37 20.73 -50.00
C ASN A 258 17.94 21.30 -48.64
N ALA A 259 18.87 21.81 -47.84
CA ALA A 259 18.58 22.48 -46.58
C ALA A 259 17.74 23.76 -46.79
N ALA A 260 18.10 24.59 -47.78
CA ALA A 260 17.36 25.80 -48.12
C ALA A 260 15.94 25.47 -48.65
N GLN A 261 15.81 24.45 -49.49
CA GLN A 261 14.50 23.99 -49.97
C GLN A 261 13.62 23.50 -48.81
N ARG A 262 14.19 22.76 -47.85
CA ARG A 262 13.48 22.31 -46.66
C ARG A 262 12.98 23.49 -45.82
N GLN A 263 13.81 24.52 -45.65
CA GLN A 263 13.41 25.73 -44.92
C GLN A 263 12.28 26.49 -45.62
N ARG A 264 12.32 26.62 -46.96
CA ARG A 264 11.23 27.23 -47.74
C ARG A 264 9.92 26.46 -47.57
N ARG A 265 9.94 25.12 -47.66
CA ARG A 265 8.74 24.29 -47.45
C ARG A 265 8.16 24.45 -46.03
N ILE A 266 9.00 24.68 -45.02
CA ILE A 266 8.55 24.94 -43.65
C ILE A 266 7.84 26.30 -43.59
N GLN A 267 8.44 27.35 -44.15
CA GLN A 267 7.84 28.69 -44.19
C GLN A 267 6.51 28.70 -44.96
N GLU A 268 6.47 28.07 -46.14
CA GLU A 268 5.24 27.93 -46.93
C GLU A 268 4.14 27.17 -46.17
N ALA A 269 4.51 26.13 -45.41
CA ALA A 269 3.56 25.38 -44.59
C ALA A 269 3.04 26.19 -43.39
N GLU A 270 3.87 27.04 -42.78
CA GLU A 270 3.49 27.95 -41.70
C GLU A 270 2.57 29.08 -42.22
N GLU A 271 2.92 29.70 -43.34
CA GLU A 271 2.09 30.73 -44.01
C GLU A 271 0.72 30.17 -44.42
N HIS A 272 0.69 28.97 -45.00
CA HIS A 272 -0.57 28.32 -45.37
C HIS A 272 -1.44 28.00 -44.14
N ARG A 273 -0.83 27.60 -43.01
CA ARG A 273 -1.58 27.41 -41.74
C ARG A 273 -2.21 28.71 -41.27
N LEU A 274 -1.45 29.80 -41.23
CA LEU A 274 -1.95 31.12 -40.85
C LEU A 274 -3.05 31.62 -41.80
N GLU A 275 -2.91 31.38 -43.11
CA GLU A 275 -3.92 31.76 -44.09
C GLU A 275 -5.23 30.97 -43.90
N VAL A 276 -5.13 29.66 -43.67
CA VAL A 276 -6.30 28.81 -43.39
C VAL A 276 -7.00 29.24 -42.10
N GLU A 277 -6.25 29.58 -41.05
CA GLU A 277 -6.81 30.12 -39.81
C GLU A 277 -7.51 31.47 -40.03
N ARG A 278 -6.89 32.38 -40.79
CA ARG A 278 -7.51 33.66 -41.17
C ARG A 278 -8.80 33.47 -41.97
N LYS A 279 -8.78 32.60 -42.99
CA LYS A 279 -9.96 32.28 -43.81
C LYS A 279 -11.06 31.61 -42.99
N LYS A 280 -10.72 30.74 -42.04
CA LYS A 280 -11.71 30.16 -41.10
C LYS A 280 -12.35 31.24 -40.23
N ALA A 281 -11.54 32.13 -39.65
CA ALA A 281 -12.02 33.23 -38.82
C ALA A 281 -12.91 34.23 -39.60
N GLU A 282 -12.54 34.56 -40.84
CA GLU A 282 -13.32 35.41 -41.74
C GLU A 282 -14.66 34.74 -42.11
N ASN A 283 -14.63 33.47 -42.52
CA ASN A 283 -15.84 32.71 -42.83
C ASN A 283 -16.77 32.55 -41.61
N GLU A 284 -16.23 32.41 -40.40
CA GLU A 284 -17.03 32.35 -39.17
C GLU A 284 -17.68 33.70 -38.85
N ARG A 285 -16.96 34.82 -39.03
CA ARG A 285 -17.53 36.17 -38.91
C ARG A 285 -18.65 36.39 -39.93
N GLU A 286 -18.43 36.02 -41.19
CA GLU A 286 -19.46 36.14 -42.23
C GLU A 286 -20.68 35.26 -41.93
N ARG A 287 -20.49 34.02 -41.46
CA ARG A 287 -21.60 33.14 -41.02
C ARG A 287 -22.34 33.72 -39.81
N ALA A 288 -21.63 34.31 -38.85
CA ALA A 288 -22.25 34.96 -37.70
C ALA A 288 -23.07 36.19 -38.10
N GLU A 289 -22.56 37.01 -39.03
CA GLU A 289 -23.30 38.15 -39.59
C GLU A 289 -24.52 37.72 -40.41
N ARG A 290 -24.40 36.68 -41.24
CA ARG A 290 -25.53 36.10 -41.99
C ARG A 290 -26.60 35.54 -41.04
N LYS A 291 -26.21 34.85 -39.96
CA LYS A 291 -27.15 34.37 -38.92
C LYS A 291 -27.82 35.53 -38.18
N LYS A 292 -27.10 36.60 -37.84
CA LYS A 292 -27.67 37.80 -37.20
C LYS A 292 -28.70 38.48 -38.11
N LYS A 293 -28.40 38.62 -39.42
CA LYS A 293 -29.34 39.16 -40.41
C LYS A 293 -30.59 38.29 -40.55
N GLN A 294 -30.43 36.97 -40.66
CA GLN A 294 -31.56 36.03 -40.72
C GLN A 294 -32.44 36.06 -39.46
N GLN A 295 -31.84 36.23 -38.27
CA GLN A 295 -32.59 36.38 -37.02
C GLN A 295 -33.35 37.71 -36.97
N GLN A 296 -32.75 38.82 -37.43
CA GLN A 296 -33.42 40.12 -37.54
C GLN A 296 -34.58 40.09 -38.54
N ASP A 297 -34.40 39.46 -39.71
CA ASP A 297 -35.45 39.31 -40.72
C ASP A 297 -36.60 38.40 -40.21
N SER A 298 -36.29 37.35 -39.44
CA SER A 298 -37.31 36.49 -38.80
C SER A 298 -38.07 37.17 -37.65
N SER A 299 -37.44 38.10 -36.92
CA SER A 299 -38.11 38.90 -35.87
C SER A 299 -39.00 40.02 -36.44
N THR A 300 -38.88 40.33 -37.72
CA THR A 300 -39.71 41.32 -38.42
C THR A 300 -40.94 40.67 -39.09
N THR A 301 -41.06 39.34 -39.08
CA THR A 301 -42.18 38.59 -39.67
C THR A 301 -42.85 37.64 -38.65
N ALA A 302 -43.51 38.21 -37.63
CA ALA A 302 -44.78 37.77 -36.99
C ALA A 302 -44.88 38.30 -35.53
N PRO A 303 -46.06 38.74 -35.02
CA PRO A 303 -47.42 38.57 -35.57
C PRO A 303 -48.24 39.88 -35.68
N ALA A 304 -49.21 39.89 -36.61
CA ALA A 304 -50.46 40.65 -36.46
C ALA A 304 -51.61 39.66 -36.60
N ALA A 305 -52.07 39.10 -35.49
CA ALA A 305 -53.35 38.42 -35.38
C ALA A 305 -53.87 38.49 -33.94
N LYS A 306 -54.95 39.27 -33.79
CA LYS A 306 -55.82 39.55 -32.63
C LYS A 306 -55.38 40.66 -31.67
#